data_AF-A0A7U3VLM8-F1
#
_entry.id   AF-A0A7U3VLM8-F1
#
_cell.length_a   1.000
_cell.length_b   1.000
_cell.length_c   1.000
_cell.angle_alpha   90.00
_cell.angle_beta   90.00
_cell.angle_gamma   90.00
#
_symmetry.space_group_name_H-M   'P 1'
#
loop_
_entity.id
_entity.type
_entity.pdbx_description
1 polymer ?
#
loop_
_entity_poly.entity_id
_entity_poly.type
_entity_poly.pdbx_seq_one_letter_code
_entity_poly.pdbx_strand_id
1 'polypeptide(L)'
;MTAAANEFADLRHVMALCGELSGLAATDCDLEQIVAVVAGRVGVWAAVVDDSLAVLAAAAGRAGAQRLAGVLDSDPDAVAQLVAAASRMRRALSLPAAGASAVSLVVAPILVGDDAVAHLVTAGHDADETGEDARIMVTEHAAMVCAVVLGRRRVVAIAAGRARRELFDGLVLVGDRTESADVEGWARHLGIEPDQRHRVLVAAVRAPAGAPATPATATTPAPATTATTAAVDLVEHMIATRWPAATVVNRDAEVVALVPGDDDEGLARRLTALAGICRDAVAARFPEVRLLAGLGDPHTGAGRISTSYTEARRAVDIGSVMPGLSGVTVFSELGVHRLLAQVRDPGELGGFARDVLGELIDHDRDNGTDYCATLTAYFRQNGSLRRAADLLHTHPNTVVYRIHRAEKISRLDLGSYSDRLAAQVALEIVNGLGGDV
;
A
#
# COMPACT_ATOMS: atom_id res chain seq x y z
N MET A 1 -48.37 29.03 -22.79
CA MET A 1 -47.52 28.71 -23.97
C MET A 1 -46.03 28.97 -23.74
N THR A 2 -45.62 29.74 -22.73
CA THR A 2 -44.22 30.08 -22.46
C THR A 2 -43.44 29.01 -21.67
N ALA A 3 -44.06 28.30 -20.71
CA ALA A 3 -43.36 27.28 -19.92
C ALA A 3 -42.94 26.04 -20.73
N ALA A 4 -43.84 25.48 -21.55
CA ALA A 4 -43.53 24.33 -22.41
C ALA A 4 -42.45 24.68 -23.46
N ALA A 5 -42.43 25.91 -23.98
CA ALA A 5 -41.42 26.34 -24.94
C ALA A 5 -40.01 26.41 -24.34
N ASN A 6 -39.90 26.78 -23.05
CA ASN A 6 -38.63 26.77 -22.32
C ASN A 6 -38.15 25.33 -22.05
N GLU A 7 -39.05 24.44 -21.63
CA GLU A 7 -38.72 23.02 -21.37
C GLU A 7 -38.20 22.29 -22.63
N PHE A 8 -38.79 22.58 -23.80
CA PHE A 8 -38.29 22.08 -25.10
C PHE A 8 -36.97 22.74 -25.54
N ALA A 9 -36.65 23.95 -25.06
CA ALA A 9 -35.35 24.59 -25.33
C ALA A 9 -34.24 23.95 -24.48
N ASP A 10 -34.53 23.69 -23.20
CA ASP A 10 -33.60 23.05 -22.26
C ASP A 10 -33.27 21.62 -22.69
N LEU A 11 -34.27 20.84 -23.09
CA LEU A 11 -34.05 19.47 -23.57
C LEU A 11 -33.18 19.44 -24.83
N ARG A 12 -33.40 20.38 -25.76
CA ARG A 12 -32.55 20.51 -26.97
C ARG A 12 -31.11 20.90 -26.62
N HIS A 13 -30.93 21.73 -25.60
CA HIS A 13 -29.61 22.12 -25.11
C HIS A 13 -28.86 20.93 -24.51
N VAL A 14 -29.52 20.15 -23.63
CA VAL A 14 -28.97 18.92 -23.04
C VAL A 14 -28.61 17.90 -24.13
N MET A 15 -29.50 17.67 -25.10
CA MET A 15 -29.24 16.76 -26.21
C MET A 15 -28.06 17.19 -27.09
N ALA A 16 -27.93 18.49 -27.37
CA ALA A 16 -26.81 19.03 -28.14
C ALA A 16 -25.48 18.84 -27.38
N LEU A 17 -25.48 19.11 -26.08
CA LEU A 17 -24.31 18.92 -25.21
C LEU A 17 -23.91 17.43 -25.13
N CYS A 18 -24.87 16.52 -24.95
CA CYS A 18 -24.62 15.09 -24.93
C CYS A 18 -24.06 14.60 -26.28
N GLY A 19 -24.54 15.15 -27.40
CA GLY A 19 -24.01 14.87 -28.73
C GLY A 19 -22.55 15.31 -28.91
N GLU A 20 -22.21 16.52 -28.43
CA GLU A 20 -20.83 17.05 -28.46
C GLU A 20 -19.89 16.21 -27.59
N LEU A 21 -20.30 15.88 -26.36
CA LEU A 21 -19.55 15.00 -25.45
C LEU A 21 -19.33 13.60 -26.06
N SER A 22 -20.35 13.05 -26.72
CA SER A 22 -20.23 11.74 -27.40
C SER A 22 -19.27 11.83 -28.60
N GLY A 23 -19.25 12.95 -29.31
CA GLY A 23 -18.28 13.23 -30.37
C GLY A 23 -16.85 13.25 -29.86
N LEU A 24 -16.61 13.85 -28.69
CA LEU A 24 -15.31 13.86 -28.04
C LEU A 24 -14.82 12.44 -27.71
N ALA A 25 -15.69 11.56 -27.18
CA ALA A 25 -15.34 10.16 -26.89
C ALA A 25 -14.86 9.38 -28.13
N ALA A 26 -15.36 9.74 -29.32
CA ALA A 26 -14.95 9.14 -30.58
C ALA A 26 -13.56 9.62 -31.06
N THR A 27 -13.08 10.75 -30.55
CA THR A 27 -11.74 11.29 -30.79
C THR A 27 -10.76 10.94 -29.66
N ASP A 28 -9.47 11.17 -29.86
CA ASP A 28 -8.43 11.00 -28.82
C ASP A 28 -8.40 12.22 -27.89
N CYS A 29 -9.50 12.43 -27.17
CA CYS A 29 -9.66 13.56 -26.26
C CYS A 29 -9.13 13.27 -24.84
N ASP A 30 -8.79 14.31 -24.10
CA ASP A 30 -8.41 14.23 -22.70
C ASP A 30 -9.53 14.68 -21.75
N LEU A 31 -9.32 14.46 -20.45
CA LEU A 31 -10.30 14.85 -19.42
C LEU A 31 -10.50 16.36 -19.36
N GLU A 32 -9.47 17.15 -19.64
CA GLU A 32 -9.52 18.62 -19.63
C GLU A 32 -10.50 19.16 -20.67
N GLN A 33 -10.49 18.60 -21.89
CA GLN A 33 -11.44 18.95 -22.94
C GLN A 33 -12.88 18.62 -22.54
N ILE A 34 -13.11 17.49 -21.87
CA ILE A 34 -14.45 17.09 -21.42
C ILE A 34 -14.97 18.05 -20.35
N VAL A 35 -14.19 18.30 -19.28
CA VAL A 35 -14.62 19.21 -18.20
C VAL A 35 -14.77 20.65 -18.72
N ALA A 36 -13.97 21.07 -19.70
CA ALA A 36 -14.11 22.39 -20.31
C ALA A 36 -15.43 22.56 -21.09
N VAL A 37 -15.89 21.53 -21.81
CA VAL A 37 -17.19 21.56 -22.50
C VAL A 37 -18.34 21.59 -21.52
N VAL A 38 -18.28 20.78 -20.45
CA VAL A 38 -19.28 20.79 -19.37
C VAL A 38 -19.32 22.17 -18.71
N ALA A 39 -18.17 22.76 -18.40
CA ALA A 39 -18.09 24.04 -17.70
C ALA A 39 -18.48 25.24 -18.58
N GLY A 40 -18.10 25.23 -19.86
CA GLY A 40 -18.30 26.35 -20.79
C GLY A 40 -19.74 26.53 -21.27
N ARG A 41 -20.56 25.48 -21.25
CA ARG A 41 -21.94 25.48 -21.79
C ARG A 41 -23.01 25.65 -20.72
N VAL A 42 -22.77 25.13 -19.52
CA VAL A 42 -23.78 25.11 -18.44
C VAL A 42 -23.55 26.23 -17.41
N GLY A 43 -22.49 27.04 -17.56
CA GLY A 43 -22.13 28.07 -16.56
C GLY A 43 -21.66 27.48 -15.21
N VAL A 44 -21.44 26.17 -15.21
CA VAL A 44 -21.17 25.30 -14.07
C VAL A 44 -19.66 25.10 -13.96
N TRP A 45 -19.14 24.86 -12.76
CA TRP A 45 -17.79 24.33 -12.60
C TRP A 45 -17.82 22.81 -12.76
N ALA A 46 -16.79 22.23 -13.39
CA ALA A 46 -16.66 20.78 -13.49
C ALA A 46 -15.23 20.34 -13.13
N ALA A 47 -15.09 19.27 -12.36
CA ALA A 47 -13.83 18.58 -12.19
C ALA A 47 -13.98 17.08 -12.07
N VAL A 48 -12.94 16.38 -12.50
CA VAL A 48 -12.75 14.97 -12.23
C VAL A 48 -11.83 14.85 -11.02
N VAL A 49 -12.25 14.09 -10.02
CA VAL A 49 -11.48 13.80 -8.81
C VAL A 49 -11.31 12.29 -8.63
N ASP A 50 -10.26 11.86 -7.94
CA ASP A 50 -10.11 10.46 -7.51
C ASP A 50 -10.75 10.21 -6.14
N ASP A 51 -10.64 8.97 -5.63
CA ASP A 51 -11.15 8.55 -4.31
C ASP A 51 -10.53 9.31 -3.11
N SER A 52 -9.41 9.99 -3.32
CA SER A 52 -8.76 10.86 -2.32
C SER A 52 -9.17 12.32 -2.46
N LEU A 53 -10.12 12.62 -3.35
CA LEU A 53 -10.52 13.96 -3.78
C LEU A 53 -9.40 14.74 -4.48
N ALA A 54 -8.34 14.07 -4.96
CA ALA A 54 -7.31 14.73 -5.75
C ALA A 54 -7.86 15.06 -7.14
N VAL A 55 -7.68 16.31 -7.58
CA VAL A 55 -8.20 16.80 -8.85
C VAL A 55 -7.36 16.27 -10.01
N LEU A 56 -7.97 15.45 -10.87
CA LEU A 56 -7.37 14.91 -12.09
C LEU A 56 -7.51 15.86 -13.28
N ALA A 57 -8.62 16.61 -13.35
CA ALA A 57 -8.88 17.65 -14.33
C ALA A 57 -9.94 18.61 -13.80
N ALA A 58 -9.88 19.90 -14.12
CA ALA A 58 -10.90 20.86 -13.71
C ALA A 58 -11.07 21.98 -14.75
N ALA A 59 -12.29 22.48 -14.87
CA ALA A 59 -12.61 23.67 -15.64
C ALA A 59 -13.68 24.51 -14.94
N ALA A 60 -13.54 25.83 -15.08
CA ALA A 60 -14.37 26.80 -14.38
C ALA A 60 -14.69 28.00 -15.27
N GLY A 61 -15.94 28.47 -15.25
CA GLY A 61 -16.24 29.85 -15.64
C GLY A 61 -15.52 30.85 -14.71
N ARG A 62 -15.19 32.07 -15.20
CA ARG A 62 -14.38 33.08 -14.47
C ARG A 62 -14.85 33.40 -13.04
N ALA A 63 -16.15 33.30 -12.74
CA ALA A 63 -16.73 33.60 -11.42
C ALA A 63 -16.93 32.35 -10.52
N GLY A 64 -16.98 31.14 -11.09
CA GLY A 64 -17.26 29.90 -10.36
C GLY A 64 -16.03 29.28 -9.69
N ALA A 65 -14.84 29.45 -10.29
CA ALA A 65 -13.59 28.86 -9.81
C ALA A 65 -13.23 29.22 -8.36
N GLN A 66 -13.36 30.51 -8.01
CA GLN A 66 -12.92 31.04 -6.71
C GLN A 66 -13.85 30.62 -5.55
N ARG A 67 -15.14 30.41 -5.82
CA ARG A 67 -16.11 30.05 -4.76
C ARG A 67 -16.13 28.57 -4.46
N LEU A 68 -15.84 27.72 -5.45
CA LEU A 68 -15.82 26.28 -5.25
C LEU A 68 -14.55 25.77 -4.57
N ALA A 69 -13.38 26.37 -4.82
CA ALA A 69 -12.22 26.14 -3.95
C ALA A 69 -12.65 26.34 -2.48
N GLY A 70 -13.42 27.40 -2.22
CA GLY A 70 -14.06 27.63 -0.93
C GLY A 70 -15.07 26.56 -0.47
N VAL A 71 -15.80 25.86 -1.35
CA VAL A 71 -16.77 24.79 -0.99
C VAL A 71 -16.07 23.45 -0.74
N LEU A 72 -15.13 23.05 -1.61
CA LEU A 72 -14.29 21.87 -1.41
C LEU A 72 -13.41 22.01 -0.15
N ASP A 73 -12.96 23.23 0.15
CA ASP A 73 -12.17 23.54 1.35
C ASP A 73 -13.02 23.76 2.61
N SER A 74 -14.32 24.06 2.50
CA SER A 74 -15.15 24.36 3.68
C SER A 74 -15.81 23.15 4.33
N ASP A 75 -16.13 22.09 3.57
CA ASP A 75 -16.64 20.83 4.13
C ASP A 75 -16.19 19.59 3.32
N PRO A 76 -14.91 19.20 3.43
CA PRO A 76 -14.35 18.06 2.70
C PRO A 76 -14.99 16.72 3.12
N ASP A 77 -15.47 16.60 4.36
CA ASP A 77 -16.10 15.37 4.87
C ASP A 77 -17.47 15.14 4.22
N ALA A 78 -18.28 16.19 4.04
CA ALA A 78 -19.55 16.08 3.34
C ALA A 78 -19.38 15.68 1.87
N VAL A 79 -18.37 16.23 1.18
CA VAL A 79 -18.06 15.88 -0.21
C VAL A 79 -17.54 14.44 -0.30
N ALA A 80 -16.65 14.02 0.60
CA ALA A 80 -16.16 12.65 0.67
C ALA A 80 -17.30 11.63 0.91
N GLN A 81 -18.24 11.96 1.81
CA GLN A 81 -19.42 11.13 2.06
C GLN A 81 -20.34 11.04 0.83
N LEU A 82 -20.54 12.14 0.11
CA LEU A 82 -21.32 12.15 -1.13
C LEU A 82 -20.65 11.31 -2.22
N VAL A 83 -19.34 11.45 -2.39
CA VAL A 83 -18.51 10.66 -3.33
C VAL A 83 -18.63 9.16 -3.02
N ALA A 84 -18.45 8.78 -1.76
CA ALA A 84 -18.60 7.40 -1.31
C ALA A 84 -20.02 6.87 -1.53
N ALA A 85 -21.04 7.68 -1.26
CA ALA A 85 -22.43 7.32 -1.51
C ALA A 85 -22.73 7.14 -3.00
N ALA A 86 -22.22 8.02 -3.86
CA ALA A 86 -22.41 7.98 -5.31
C ALA A 86 -21.75 6.72 -5.91
N SER A 87 -20.54 6.37 -5.48
CA SER A 87 -19.88 5.10 -5.83
C SER A 87 -20.74 3.90 -5.46
N ARG A 88 -21.19 3.83 -4.20
CA ARG A 88 -21.96 2.69 -3.68
C ARG A 88 -23.31 2.53 -4.40
N MET A 89 -23.95 3.64 -4.74
CA MET A 89 -25.24 3.64 -5.43
C MET A 89 -25.10 3.54 -6.97
N ARG A 90 -23.86 3.64 -7.50
CA ARG A 90 -23.53 3.62 -8.93
C ARG A 90 -24.39 4.58 -9.76
N ARG A 91 -24.68 5.77 -9.21
CA ARG A 91 -25.49 6.81 -9.87
C ARG A 91 -25.09 8.19 -9.40
N ALA A 92 -25.44 9.20 -10.19
CA ALA A 92 -25.25 10.58 -9.80
C ALA A 92 -26.09 10.94 -8.56
N LEU A 93 -25.50 11.69 -7.63
CA LEU A 93 -26.14 12.22 -6.43
C LEU A 93 -25.94 13.73 -6.36
N SER A 94 -26.98 14.45 -5.94
CA SER A 94 -26.90 15.90 -5.70
C SER A 94 -26.87 16.21 -4.20
N LEU A 95 -26.12 17.25 -3.85
CA LEU A 95 -26.24 17.98 -2.60
C LEU A 95 -26.90 19.33 -2.91
N PRO A 96 -28.11 19.60 -2.38
CA PRO A 96 -28.80 20.85 -2.62
C PRO A 96 -28.09 22.02 -1.95
N ALA A 97 -28.28 23.20 -2.53
CA ALA A 97 -27.72 24.46 -2.07
C ALA A 97 -28.36 24.86 -0.71
N ALA A 98 -27.55 25.02 0.36
CA ALA A 98 -28.02 25.51 1.66
C ALA A 98 -27.61 26.98 1.92
N GLY A 99 -28.55 27.94 1.78
CA GLY A 99 -28.36 29.36 2.12
C GLY A 99 -28.29 30.34 0.93
N ALA A 100 -28.16 31.64 1.21
CA ALA A 100 -28.37 32.73 0.24
C ALA A 100 -27.28 32.91 -0.85
N SER A 101 -26.17 32.16 -0.77
CA SER A 101 -25.10 32.13 -1.79
C SER A 101 -24.75 30.70 -2.20
N ALA A 102 -25.68 29.76 -1.99
CA ALA A 102 -25.35 28.35 -2.03
C ALA A 102 -25.26 27.82 -3.46
N VAL A 103 -24.28 26.93 -3.64
CA VAL A 103 -23.97 26.23 -4.87
C VAL A 103 -24.54 24.83 -4.70
N SER A 104 -25.28 24.32 -5.67
CA SER A 104 -25.69 22.91 -5.68
C SER A 104 -24.56 22.09 -6.31
N LEU A 105 -24.28 20.95 -5.70
CA LEU A 105 -23.22 20.04 -6.13
C LEU A 105 -23.86 18.78 -6.69
N VAL A 106 -23.38 18.28 -7.82
CA VAL A 106 -23.73 16.97 -8.35
C VAL A 106 -22.44 16.17 -8.50
N VAL A 107 -22.44 14.94 -7.98
CA VAL A 107 -21.33 14.00 -8.08
C VAL A 107 -21.82 12.77 -8.82
N ALA A 108 -21.19 12.45 -9.95
CA ALA A 108 -21.43 11.24 -10.71
C ALA A 108 -20.19 10.33 -10.68
N PRO A 109 -20.34 9.04 -10.36
CA PRO A 109 -19.22 8.11 -10.41
C PRO A 109 -18.85 7.82 -11.87
N ILE A 110 -17.55 7.80 -12.16
CA ILE A 110 -17.02 7.43 -13.47
C ILE A 110 -16.72 5.93 -13.43
N LEU A 111 -17.60 5.14 -14.07
CA LEU A 111 -17.56 3.68 -14.01
C LEU A 111 -16.82 3.08 -15.21
N VAL A 112 -15.70 2.41 -14.96
CA VAL A 112 -14.99 1.62 -15.98
C VAL A 112 -15.21 0.14 -15.68
N GLY A 113 -16.10 -0.50 -16.44
CA GLY A 113 -16.56 -1.84 -16.11
C GLY A 113 -17.40 -1.83 -14.83
N ASP A 114 -16.96 -2.54 -13.79
CA ASP A 114 -17.62 -2.57 -12.48
C ASP A 114 -17.01 -1.64 -11.44
N ASP A 115 -15.88 -1.00 -11.75
CA ASP A 115 -15.14 -0.15 -10.82
C ASP A 115 -15.48 1.33 -11.01
N ALA A 116 -15.73 2.05 -9.92
CA ALA A 116 -15.76 3.50 -9.90
C ALA A 116 -14.32 4.02 -9.76
N VAL A 117 -13.72 4.46 -10.87
CA VAL A 117 -12.28 4.80 -10.93
C VAL A 117 -11.98 6.27 -10.61
N ALA A 118 -13.00 7.12 -10.66
CA ALA A 118 -12.96 8.55 -10.39
C ALA A 118 -14.41 9.08 -10.27
N HIS A 119 -14.55 10.36 -9.99
CA HIS A 119 -15.85 11.04 -9.86
C HIS A 119 -15.83 12.33 -10.64
N LEU A 120 -16.89 12.58 -11.41
CA LEU A 120 -17.15 13.88 -12.00
C LEU A 120 -18.00 14.69 -11.02
N VAL A 121 -17.47 15.82 -10.62
CA VAL A 121 -18.11 16.78 -9.72
C VAL A 121 -18.46 18.01 -10.52
N THR A 122 -19.74 18.39 -10.52
CA THR A 122 -20.24 19.60 -11.15
C THR A 122 -20.97 20.48 -10.16
N ALA A 123 -20.77 21.79 -10.25
CA ALA A 123 -21.34 22.74 -9.30
C ALA A 123 -21.98 23.95 -10.00
N GLY A 124 -23.25 24.23 -9.71
CA GLY A 124 -24.03 25.31 -10.34
C GLY A 124 -24.81 26.15 -9.34
N HIS A 125 -25.36 27.28 -9.78
CA HIS A 125 -26.20 28.13 -8.93
C HIS A 125 -27.69 27.82 -9.17
N ASP A 126 -28.53 28.01 -8.15
CA ASP A 126 -30.00 27.80 -8.28
C ASP A 126 -30.69 28.84 -9.19
N ALA A 127 -30.00 29.93 -9.54
CA ALA A 127 -30.49 30.93 -10.49
C ALA A 127 -30.10 30.63 -11.96
N ASP A 128 -29.35 29.56 -12.23
CA ASP A 128 -29.05 29.15 -13.60
C ASP A 128 -30.32 28.57 -14.24
N GLU A 129 -30.64 28.99 -15.47
CA GLU A 129 -31.87 28.59 -16.20
C GLU A 129 -31.98 27.07 -16.43
N THR A 130 -30.90 26.31 -16.19
CA THR A 130 -30.84 24.86 -16.33
C THR A 130 -31.31 24.18 -15.04
N GLY A 131 -32.47 23.52 -15.08
CA GLY A 131 -33.03 22.79 -13.93
C GLY A 131 -32.09 21.73 -13.34
N GLU A 132 -32.28 21.39 -12.05
CA GLU A 132 -31.48 20.41 -11.31
C GLU A 132 -31.38 19.06 -12.05
N ASP A 133 -32.49 18.58 -12.61
CA ASP A 133 -32.56 17.34 -13.38
C ASP A 133 -31.67 17.36 -14.63
N ALA A 134 -31.60 18.49 -15.33
CA ALA A 134 -30.75 18.64 -16.51
C ALA A 134 -29.27 18.62 -16.13
N ARG A 135 -28.89 19.20 -14.99
CA ARG A 135 -27.51 19.11 -14.47
C ARG A 135 -27.15 17.67 -14.13
N ILE A 136 -28.04 16.93 -13.44
CA ILE A 136 -27.82 15.52 -13.13
C ILE A 136 -27.60 14.71 -14.41
N MET A 137 -28.45 14.87 -15.42
CA MET A 137 -28.32 14.16 -16.70
C MET A 137 -27.01 14.50 -17.43
N VAL A 138 -26.63 15.78 -17.48
CA VAL A 138 -25.39 16.21 -18.13
C VAL A 138 -24.18 15.66 -17.42
N THR A 139 -24.15 15.71 -16.08
CA THR A 139 -23.05 15.19 -15.27
C THR A 139 -22.95 13.67 -15.38
N GLU A 140 -24.07 12.95 -15.39
CA GLU A 140 -24.09 11.51 -15.57
C GLU A 140 -23.60 11.10 -16.97
N HIS A 141 -24.05 11.79 -18.03
CA HIS A 141 -23.59 11.54 -19.39
C HIS A 141 -22.11 11.90 -19.59
N ALA A 142 -21.67 13.03 -19.03
CA ALA A 142 -20.27 13.43 -19.05
C ALA A 142 -19.38 12.44 -18.28
N ALA A 143 -19.86 11.90 -17.15
CA ALA A 143 -19.16 10.84 -16.42
C ALA A 143 -19.02 9.56 -17.26
N MET A 144 -20.04 9.19 -18.04
CA MET A 144 -19.96 8.07 -18.99
C MET A 144 -18.93 8.31 -20.10
N VAL A 145 -18.83 9.54 -20.61
CA VAL A 145 -17.81 9.92 -21.60
C VAL A 145 -16.40 9.92 -20.98
N CYS A 146 -16.25 10.45 -19.77
CA CYS A 146 -15.01 10.34 -18.99
C CYS A 146 -14.62 8.87 -18.75
N ALA A 147 -15.58 7.98 -18.53
CA ALA A 147 -15.33 6.55 -18.37
C ALA A 147 -14.74 5.91 -19.62
N VAL A 148 -15.13 6.34 -20.82
CA VAL A 148 -14.52 5.84 -22.07
C VAL A 148 -13.05 6.27 -22.17
N VAL A 149 -12.75 7.54 -21.87
CA VAL A 149 -11.38 8.09 -21.91
C VAL A 149 -10.50 7.44 -20.84
N LEU A 150 -10.98 7.38 -19.60
CA LEU A 150 -10.29 6.72 -18.49
C LEU A 150 -10.17 5.21 -18.72
N GLY A 151 -11.18 4.58 -19.31
CA GLY A 151 -11.12 3.18 -19.73
C GLY A 151 -9.99 2.90 -20.71
N ARG A 152 -9.81 3.74 -21.74
CA ARG A 152 -8.66 3.62 -22.67
C ARG A 152 -7.33 3.79 -21.95
N ARG A 153 -7.18 4.83 -21.13
CA ARG A 153 -5.96 5.08 -20.34
C ARG A 153 -5.66 3.95 -19.35
N ARG A 154 -6.70 3.37 -18.73
CA ARG A 154 -6.61 2.25 -17.80
C ARG A 154 -6.23 0.96 -18.52
N VAL A 155 -6.77 0.69 -19.71
CA VAL A 155 -6.34 -0.45 -20.54
C VAL A 155 -4.87 -0.34 -20.90
N VAL A 156 -4.37 0.85 -21.26
CA VAL A 156 -2.95 1.08 -21.53
C VAL A 156 -2.09 0.91 -20.26
N ALA A 157 -2.52 1.47 -19.13
CA ALA A 157 -1.79 1.35 -17.86
C ALA A 157 -1.76 -0.10 -17.34
N ILE A 158 -2.89 -0.82 -17.40
CA ILE A 158 -2.99 -2.24 -17.06
C ILE A 158 -2.15 -3.07 -18.02
N ALA A 159 -2.19 -2.80 -19.34
CA ALA A 159 -1.37 -3.51 -20.31
C ALA A 159 0.13 -3.28 -20.08
N ALA A 160 0.53 -2.04 -19.77
CA ALA A 160 1.90 -1.71 -19.40
C ALA A 160 2.33 -2.41 -18.09
N GLY A 161 1.46 -2.43 -17.08
CA GLY A 161 1.69 -3.16 -15.83
C GLY A 161 1.81 -4.66 -16.06
N ARG A 162 0.95 -5.24 -16.91
CA ARG A 162 0.99 -6.65 -17.31
C ARG A 162 2.28 -6.99 -18.05
N ALA A 163 2.70 -6.15 -19.00
CA ALA A 163 3.96 -6.33 -19.71
C ALA A 163 5.16 -6.28 -18.76
N ARG A 164 5.20 -5.32 -17.81
CA ARG A 164 6.25 -5.28 -16.77
C ARG A 164 6.24 -6.53 -15.90
N ARG A 165 5.06 -7.01 -15.52
CA ARG A 165 4.91 -8.26 -14.75
C ARG A 165 5.43 -9.47 -15.51
N GLU A 166 5.07 -9.63 -16.78
CA GLU A 166 5.52 -10.74 -17.62
C GLU A 166 7.06 -10.74 -17.79
N LEU A 167 7.66 -9.56 -18.01
CA LEU A 167 9.11 -9.42 -18.08
C LEU A 167 9.79 -9.75 -16.75
N PHE A 168 9.23 -9.26 -15.63
CA PHE A 168 9.74 -9.55 -14.31
C PHE A 168 9.60 -11.03 -13.94
N ASP A 169 8.48 -11.66 -14.27
CA ASP A 169 8.25 -13.08 -14.08
C ASP A 169 9.21 -13.92 -14.92
N GLY A 170 9.53 -13.48 -16.15
CA GLY A 170 10.61 -14.05 -16.95
C GLY A 170 11.96 -14.02 -16.22
N LEU A 171 12.35 -12.87 -15.68
CA LEU A 171 13.59 -12.71 -14.91
C LEU A 171 13.63 -13.61 -13.67
N VAL A 172 12.53 -13.68 -12.92
CA VAL A 172 12.47 -14.39 -11.64
C VAL A 172 12.32 -15.91 -11.80
N LEU A 173 11.42 -16.37 -12.67
CA LEU A 173 11.11 -17.80 -12.82
C LEU A 173 12.10 -18.53 -13.72
N VAL A 174 12.68 -17.82 -14.69
CA VAL A 174 13.50 -18.41 -15.75
C VAL A 174 14.98 -18.03 -15.63
N GLY A 175 15.34 -17.04 -14.81
CA GLY A 175 16.72 -16.53 -14.67
C GLY A 175 17.82 -17.57 -14.37
N ASP A 176 17.50 -18.67 -13.67
CA ASP A 176 18.44 -19.77 -13.41
C ASP A 176 18.54 -20.80 -14.55
N ARG A 177 17.65 -20.73 -15.55
CA ARG A 177 17.46 -21.74 -16.61
C ARG A 177 17.52 -21.19 -18.05
N THR A 178 17.72 -19.89 -18.24
CA THR A 178 17.73 -19.22 -19.56
C THR A 178 19.12 -18.72 -19.94
N GLU A 179 19.33 -18.45 -21.23
CA GLU A 179 20.53 -17.77 -21.73
C GLU A 179 20.62 -16.32 -21.20
N SER A 180 21.83 -15.85 -20.89
CA SER A 180 22.09 -14.51 -20.32
C SER A 180 21.54 -13.35 -21.18
N ALA A 181 21.44 -13.54 -22.51
CA ALA A 181 21.02 -12.50 -23.44
C ALA A 181 19.53 -12.13 -23.30
N ASP A 182 18.65 -13.10 -23.01
CA ASP A 182 17.22 -12.85 -22.82
C ASP A 182 16.96 -12.11 -21.50
N VAL A 183 17.67 -12.52 -20.44
CA VAL A 183 17.63 -11.92 -19.11
C VAL A 183 18.07 -10.45 -19.18
N GLU A 184 19.16 -10.14 -19.87
CA GLU A 184 19.56 -8.76 -20.11
C GLU A 184 18.56 -7.97 -20.95
N GLY A 185 17.96 -8.61 -21.96
CA GLY A 185 16.90 -8.02 -22.79
C GLY A 185 15.70 -7.58 -21.96
N TRP A 186 15.20 -8.44 -21.07
CA TRP A 186 14.09 -8.13 -20.18
C TRP A 186 14.44 -7.06 -19.15
N ALA A 187 15.64 -7.12 -18.57
CA ALA A 187 16.09 -6.11 -17.61
C ALA A 187 16.18 -4.71 -18.23
N ARG A 188 16.69 -4.58 -19.46
CA ARG A 188 16.71 -3.28 -20.18
C ARG A 188 15.30 -2.76 -20.46
N HIS A 189 14.35 -3.61 -20.81
CA HIS A 189 12.94 -3.20 -20.99
C HIS A 189 12.28 -2.74 -19.68
N LEU A 190 12.79 -3.20 -18.55
CA LEU A 190 12.40 -2.74 -17.21
C LEU A 190 13.22 -1.54 -16.73
N GLY A 191 14.08 -0.96 -17.58
CA GLY A 191 14.87 0.24 -17.27
C GLY A 191 16.13 -0.04 -16.43
N ILE A 192 16.64 -1.27 -16.44
CA ILE A 192 17.79 -1.69 -15.62
C ILE A 192 18.98 -1.97 -16.51
N GLU A 193 20.10 -1.33 -16.17
CA GLU A 193 21.34 -1.52 -16.90
C GLU A 193 22.03 -2.84 -16.48
N PRO A 194 22.73 -3.53 -17.41
CA PRO A 194 23.34 -4.84 -17.16
C PRO A 194 24.33 -4.91 -15.99
N ASP A 195 24.98 -3.79 -15.66
CA ASP A 195 25.97 -3.69 -14.57
C ASP A 195 25.44 -2.91 -13.35
N GLN A 196 24.15 -2.61 -13.32
CA GLN A 196 23.59 -1.79 -12.26
C GLN A 196 23.45 -2.59 -10.95
N ARG A 197 23.87 -1.97 -9.84
CA ARG A 197 23.55 -2.45 -8.50
C ARG A 197 22.08 -2.21 -8.19
N HIS A 198 21.43 -3.23 -7.64
CA HIS A 198 20.01 -3.18 -7.35
C HIS A 198 19.67 -3.97 -6.08
N ARG A 199 18.53 -3.62 -5.49
CA ARG A 199 17.88 -4.36 -4.42
C ARG A 199 16.41 -4.58 -4.78
N VAL A 200 15.86 -5.70 -4.32
CA VAL A 200 14.42 -5.98 -4.43
C VAL A 200 13.77 -5.80 -3.07
N LEU A 201 12.70 -5.00 -3.03
CA LEU A 201 11.76 -4.91 -1.93
C LEU A 201 10.50 -5.70 -2.32
N VAL A 202 10.03 -6.58 -1.44
CA VAL A 202 8.73 -7.25 -1.56
C VAL A 202 7.86 -6.78 -0.42
N ALA A 203 6.69 -6.23 -0.74
CA ALA A 203 5.67 -5.83 0.21
C ALA A 203 4.43 -6.71 0.00
N ALA A 204 4.23 -7.69 0.89
CA ALA A 204 3.13 -8.63 0.84
C ALA A 204 1.96 -8.14 1.70
N VAL A 205 0.81 -8.03 1.07
CA VAL A 205 -0.46 -7.67 1.69
C VAL A 205 -1.16 -8.96 2.10
N ARG A 206 -1.44 -9.12 3.40
CA ARG A 206 -2.03 -10.33 3.96
C ARG A 206 -3.27 -9.98 4.78
N ALA A 207 -4.35 -10.71 4.57
CA ALA A 207 -5.45 -10.73 5.53
C ALA A 207 -4.98 -11.39 6.85
N PRO A 208 -5.47 -10.96 8.02
CA PRO A 208 -5.14 -11.57 9.29
C PRO A 208 -5.56 -13.04 9.31
N ALA A 209 -4.70 -13.87 9.91
CA ALA A 209 -4.97 -15.29 10.09
C ALA A 209 -6.26 -15.47 10.91
N GLY A 210 -7.27 -16.11 10.32
CA GLY A 210 -8.58 -16.36 10.96
C GLY A 210 -9.81 -15.91 10.15
N ALA A 211 -9.64 -15.18 9.05
CA ALA A 211 -10.76 -14.90 8.15
C ALA A 211 -11.20 -16.21 7.44
N PRO A 212 -12.47 -16.64 7.53
CA PRO A 212 -12.93 -17.83 6.84
C PRO A 212 -12.74 -17.66 5.33
N ALA A 213 -12.01 -18.60 4.72
CA ALA A 213 -11.91 -18.68 3.27
C ALA A 213 -13.34 -18.78 2.70
N THR A 214 -13.79 -17.70 2.06
CA THR A 214 -15.11 -17.67 1.46
C THR A 214 -15.09 -18.63 0.25
N PRO A 215 -16.09 -19.49 0.07
CA PRO A 215 -16.11 -20.41 -1.08
C PRO A 215 -16.02 -19.63 -2.40
N ALA A 216 -15.27 -20.16 -3.36
CA ALA A 216 -14.96 -19.57 -4.67
C ALA A 216 -16.18 -19.40 -5.63
N THR A 217 -17.40 -19.41 -5.11
CA THR A 217 -18.66 -19.38 -5.88
C THR A 217 -19.43 -18.07 -5.78
N ALA A 218 -18.92 -17.06 -5.06
CA ALA A 218 -19.54 -15.73 -5.04
C ALA A 218 -19.05 -14.90 -6.25
N THR A 219 -19.98 -14.50 -7.13
CA THR A 219 -19.72 -13.65 -8.31
C THR A 219 -19.32 -12.21 -7.93
N THR A 220 -19.47 -11.83 -6.65
CA THR A 220 -19.01 -10.54 -6.11
C THR A 220 -17.77 -10.78 -5.24
N PRO A 221 -16.64 -10.08 -5.46
CA PRO A 221 -15.47 -10.23 -4.61
C PRO A 221 -15.84 -9.94 -3.16
N ALA A 222 -15.44 -10.83 -2.24
CA ALA A 222 -15.67 -10.65 -0.82
C ALA A 222 -14.99 -9.35 -0.34
N PRO A 223 -15.54 -8.64 0.68
CA PRO A 223 -14.98 -7.38 1.16
C PRO A 223 -13.49 -7.45 1.53
N ALA A 224 -13.02 -8.61 2.02
CA ALA A 224 -11.60 -8.86 2.31
C ALA A 224 -10.71 -8.89 1.05
N THR A 225 -11.25 -9.35 -0.09
CA THR A 225 -10.55 -9.34 -1.38
C THR A 225 -10.43 -7.91 -1.91
N THR A 226 -11.50 -7.11 -1.81
CA THR A 226 -11.49 -5.70 -2.23
C THR A 226 -10.53 -4.86 -1.40
N ALA A 227 -10.51 -5.04 -0.07
CA ALA A 227 -9.57 -4.34 0.81
C ALA A 227 -8.11 -4.71 0.52
N THR A 228 -7.83 -5.98 0.24
CA THR A 228 -6.49 -6.45 -0.14
C THR A 228 -6.04 -5.79 -1.44
N THR A 229 -6.86 -5.80 -2.49
CA THR A 229 -6.55 -5.14 -3.76
C THR A 229 -6.32 -3.64 -3.59
N ALA A 230 -7.20 -2.95 -2.85
CA ALA A 230 -7.05 -1.52 -2.58
C ALA A 230 -5.77 -1.19 -1.77
N ALA A 231 -5.38 -2.06 -0.84
CA ALA A 231 -4.12 -1.92 -0.10
C ALA A 231 -2.90 -2.16 -1.01
N VAL A 232 -2.94 -3.14 -1.91
CA VAL A 232 -1.88 -3.36 -2.91
C VAL A 232 -1.73 -2.14 -3.81
N ASP A 233 -2.82 -1.60 -4.34
CA ASP A 233 -2.82 -0.40 -5.21
C ASP A 233 -2.27 0.83 -4.46
N LEU A 234 -2.62 1.01 -3.18
CA LEU A 234 -2.07 2.07 -2.35
C LEU A 234 -0.55 1.93 -2.20
N VAL A 235 -0.06 0.72 -1.89
CA VAL A 235 1.38 0.46 -1.71
C VAL A 235 2.14 0.66 -3.02
N GLU A 236 1.62 0.14 -4.13
CA GLU A 236 2.18 0.35 -5.47
C GLU A 236 2.31 1.84 -5.78
N HIS A 237 1.23 2.61 -5.57
CA HIS A 237 1.24 4.05 -5.79
C HIS A 237 2.25 4.77 -4.89
N MET A 238 2.29 4.45 -3.59
CA MET A 238 3.21 5.09 -2.66
C MET A 238 4.68 4.83 -3.01
N ILE A 239 5.02 3.61 -3.42
CA ILE A 239 6.38 3.27 -3.83
C ILE A 239 6.73 3.96 -5.15
N ALA A 240 5.86 3.87 -6.16
CA ALA A 240 6.11 4.47 -7.48
C ALA A 240 6.26 6.01 -7.40
N THR A 241 5.43 6.68 -6.59
CA THR A 241 5.48 8.15 -6.41
C THR A 241 6.72 8.60 -5.66
N ARG A 242 7.16 7.84 -4.65
CA ARG A 242 8.33 8.21 -3.81
C ARG A 242 9.65 7.74 -4.39
N TRP A 243 9.64 6.78 -5.32
CA TRP A 243 10.83 6.28 -5.98
C TRP A 243 10.62 6.10 -7.49
N PRO A 244 10.63 7.19 -8.28
CA PRO A 244 10.36 7.13 -9.72
C PRO A 244 11.37 6.29 -10.51
N ALA A 245 12.58 6.10 -9.98
CA ALA A 245 13.61 5.26 -10.57
C ALA A 245 13.43 3.75 -10.28
N ALA A 246 12.44 3.38 -9.46
CA ALA A 246 12.17 1.99 -9.13
C ALA A 246 11.18 1.40 -10.12
N THR A 247 11.45 0.16 -10.53
CA THR A 247 10.48 -0.61 -11.32
C THR A 247 9.57 -1.34 -10.37
N VAL A 248 8.32 -0.89 -10.30
CA VAL A 248 7.29 -1.47 -9.44
C VAL A 248 6.42 -2.44 -10.24
N VAL A 249 6.26 -3.63 -9.70
CA VAL A 249 5.49 -4.73 -10.28
C VAL A 249 4.55 -5.25 -9.21
N ASN A 250 3.26 -5.10 -9.47
CA ASN A 250 2.22 -5.76 -8.71
C ASN A 250 2.16 -7.24 -9.12
N ARG A 251 2.12 -8.18 -8.17
CA ARG A 251 1.97 -9.63 -8.37
C ARG A 251 1.00 -10.19 -7.34
N ASP A 252 -0.25 -10.35 -7.74
CA ASP A 252 -1.37 -10.81 -6.90
C ASP A 252 -1.52 -9.97 -5.62
N ALA A 253 -1.20 -10.51 -4.44
CA ALA A 253 -1.28 -9.81 -3.16
C ALA A 253 0.04 -9.17 -2.73
N GLU A 254 0.99 -8.98 -3.65
CA GLU A 254 2.34 -8.50 -3.33
C GLU A 254 2.79 -7.42 -4.31
N VAL A 255 3.42 -6.38 -3.77
CA VAL A 255 4.09 -5.35 -4.57
C VAL A 255 5.58 -5.61 -4.52
N VAL A 256 6.19 -5.77 -5.69
CA VAL A 256 7.62 -5.95 -5.85
C VAL A 256 8.21 -4.68 -6.41
N ALA A 257 9.20 -4.11 -5.73
CA ALA A 257 9.91 -2.94 -6.20
C ALA A 257 11.37 -3.29 -6.40
N LEU A 258 11.83 -3.14 -7.64
CA LEU A 258 13.22 -3.32 -8.03
C LEU A 258 13.87 -1.95 -8.08
N VAL A 259 14.83 -1.73 -7.18
CA VAL A 259 15.36 -0.41 -6.87
C VAL A 259 16.85 -0.38 -7.19
N PRO A 260 17.27 0.40 -8.20
CA PRO A 260 18.68 0.59 -8.50
C PRO A 260 19.35 1.51 -7.48
N GLY A 261 20.63 1.26 -7.17
CA GLY A 261 21.45 2.15 -6.37
C GLY A 261 22.78 1.53 -5.93
N ASP A 262 23.79 2.39 -5.79
CA ASP A 262 25.16 1.98 -5.44
C ASP A 262 25.49 2.08 -3.94
N ASP A 263 24.69 2.86 -3.18
CA ASP A 263 24.82 3.00 -1.73
C ASP A 263 24.01 1.92 -1.01
N ASP A 264 24.63 0.76 -0.80
CA ASP A 264 23.97 -0.42 -0.23
C ASP A 264 23.30 -0.14 1.12
N GLU A 265 24.00 0.50 2.07
CA GLU A 265 23.50 0.73 3.43
C GLU A 265 22.50 1.89 3.49
N GLY A 266 22.74 2.98 2.74
CA GLY A 266 21.80 4.09 2.66
C GLY A 266 20.51 3.70 1.95
N LEU A 267 20.60 2.90 0.89
CA LEU A 267 19.44 2.38 0.16
C LEU A 267 18.60 1.46 1.06
N ALA A 268 19.23 0.52 1.77
CA ALA A 268 18.53 -0.36 2.70
C ALA A 268 17.75 0.44 3.75
N ARG A 269 18.39 1.41 4.41
CA ARG A 269 17.71 2.26 5.42
C ARG A 269 16.52 3.02 4.84
N ARG A 270 16.65 3.60 3.64
CA ARG A 270 15.55 4.36 3.00
C ARG A 270 14.40 3.45 2.57
N LEU A 271 14.69 2.27 2.04
CA LEU A 271 13.65 1.30 1.67
C LEU A 271 12.96 0.74 2.90
N THR A 272 13.69 0.47 3.98
CA THR A 272 13.09 0.06 5.26
C THR A 272 12.16 1.14 5.81
N ALA A 273 12.58 2.41 5.76
CA ALA A 273 11.73 3.53 6.17
C ALA A 273 10.48 3.67 5.28
N LEU A 274 10.63 3.55 3.95
CA LEU A 274 9.51 3.60 3.01
C LEU A 274 8.50 2.49 3.27
N ALA A 275 8.97 1.25 3.47
CA ALA A 275 8.13 0.11 3.77
C ALA A 275 7.40 0.28 5.12
N GLY A 276 8.06 0.87 6.13
CA GLY A 276 7.42 1.25 7.39
C GLY A 276 6.27 2.25 7.19
N ILE A 277 6.50 3.29 6.38
CA ILE A 277 5.46 4.29 6.06
C ILE A 277 4.29 3.65 5.30
N CYS A 278 4.57 2.76 4.35
CA CYS A 278 3.52 2.02 3.62
C CYS A 278 2.70 1.15 4.57
N ARG A 279 3.37 0.45 5.50
CA ARG A 279 2.71 -0.39 6.50
C ARG A 279 1.79 0.43 7.39
N ASP A 280 2.26 1.56 7.89
CA ASP A 280 1.48 2.42 8.78
C ASP A 280 0.28 3.03 8.05
N ALA A 281 0.43 3.40 6.77
CA ALA A 281 -0.67 3.86 5.92
C ALA A 281 -1.72 2.77 5.64
N VAL A 282 -1.27 1.54 5.34
CA VAL A 282 -2.17 0.40 5.15
C VAL A 282 -2.92 0.08 6.44
N ALA A 283 -2.23 0.03 7.59
CA ALA A 283 -2.85 -0.24 8.88
C ALA A 283 -3.90 0.82 9.27
N ALA A 284 -3.67 2.09 8.92
CA ALA A 284 -4.61 3.18 9.19
C ALA A 284 -5.87 3.12 8.32
N ARG A 285 -5.75 2.71 7.06
CA ARG A 285 -6.87 2.71 6.09
C ARG A 285 -7.58 1.36 5.96
N PHE A 286 -6.87 0.27 6.22
CA PHE A 286 -7.35 -1.11 6.10
C PHE A 286 -6.98 -1.92 7.35
N PRO A 287 -7.65 -1.71 8.50
CA PRO A 287 -7.32 -2.39 9.77
C PRO A 287 -7.40 -3.92 9.70
N GLU A 288 -8.19 -4.44 8.77
CA GLU A 288 -8.35 -5.86 8.44
C GLU A 288 -7.26 -6.42 7.53
N VAL A 289 -6.19 -5.67 7.28
CA VAL A 289 -5.08 -6.06 6.41
C VAL A 289 -3.75 -5.77 7.09
N ARG A 290 -2.76 -6.66 6.90
CA ARG A 290 -1.39 -6.45 7.35
C ARG A 290 -0.44 -6.36 6.16
N LEU A 291 0.50 -5.43 6.23
CA LEU A 291 1.62 -5.35 5.30
C LEU A 291 2.86 -5.94 5.95
N LEU A 292 3.43 -6.97 5.31
CA LEU A 292 4.74 -7.50 5.63
C LEU A 292 5.70 -7.12 4.52
N ALA A 293 6.88 -6.60 4.87
CA ALA A 293 7.87 -6.22 3.88
C ALA A 293 9.19 -6.94 4.10
N GLY A 294 9.83 -7.35 3.01
CA GLY A 294 11.13 -8.02 3.00
C GLY A 294 12.05 -7.36 1.99
N LEU A 295 13.32 -7.16 2.38
CA LEU A 295 14.33 -6.56 1.53
C LEU A 295 15.43 -7.57 1.22
N GLY A 296 15.75 -7.75 -0.06
CA GLY A 296 16.87 -8.56 -0.53
C GLY A 296 18.21 -7.87 -0.38
N ASP A 297 19.28 -8.65 -0.48
CA ASP A 297 20.64 -8.13 -0.43
C ASP A 297 20.96 -7.41 -1.76
N PRO A 298 21.97 -6.52 -1.79
CA PRO A 298 22.33 -5.82 -3.00
C PRO A 298 23.08 -6.77 -3.94
N HIS A 299 22.62 -6.84 -5.18
CA HIS A 299 23.29 -7.61 -6.23
C HIS A 299 23.58 -6.73 -7.44
N THR A 300 24.53 -7.18 -8.27
CA THR A 300 24.91 -6.50 -9.51
C THR A 300 24.46 -7.32 -10.70
N GLY A 301 23.79 -6.64 -11.62
CA GLY A 301 23.42 -7.15 -12.93
C GLY A 301 22.18 -8.05 -13.01
N ALA A 302 21.63 -8.12 -14.22
CA ALA A 302 20.28 -8.63 -14.47
C ALA A 302 20.07 -10.09 -14.00
N GLY A 303 21.07 -10.96 -14.15
CA GLY A 303 21.00 -12.36 -13.73
C GLY A 303 20.87 -12.57 -12.22
N ARG A 304 21.09 -11.54 -11.40
CA ARG A 304 21.00 -11.63 -9.94
C ARG A 304 19.71 -11.03 -9.36
N ILE A 305 18.83 -10.49 -10.21
CA ILE A 305 17.51 -9.98 -9.81
C ILE A 305 16.68 -11.08 -9.15
N SER A 306 16.69 -12.30 -9.71
CA SER A 306 16.00 -13.48 -9.15
C SER A 306 16.49 -13.83 -7.74
N THR A 307 17.80 -13.67 -7.49
CA THR A 307 18.44 -13.90 -6.19
C THR A 307 17.93 -12.88 -5.18
N SER A 308 18.05 -11.57 -5.48
CA SER A 308 17.58 -10.50 -4.59
C SER A 308 16.06 -10.62 -4.30
N TYR A 309 15.26 -10.99 -5.30
CA TYR A 309 13.83 -11.26 -5.12
C TYR A 309 13.57 -12.45 -4.18
N THR A 310 14.29 -13.57 -4.37
CA THR A 310 14.14 -14.76 -3.51
C THR A 310 14.51 -14.46 -2.06
N GLU A 311 15.56 -13.67 -1.85
CA GLU A 311 15.99 -13.19 -0.53
C GLU A 311 14.94 -12.30 0.12
N ALA A 312 14.41 -11.31 -0.60
CA ALA A 312 13.34 -10.42 -0.15
C ALA A 312 12.07 -11.22 0.21
N ARG A 313 11.70 -12.18 -0.63
CA ARG A 313 10.55 -13.05 -0.40
C ARG A 313 10.72 -13.92 0.84
N ARG A 314 11.89 -14.54 1.00
CA ARG A 314 12.23 -15.28 2.24
C ARG A 314 12.18 -14.39 3.46
N ALA A 315 12.60 -13.14 3.36
CA ALA A 315 12.51 -12.20 4.48
C ALA A 315 11.06 -11.92 4.88
N VAL A 316 10.15 -11.75 3.92
CA VAL A 316 8.70 -11.66 4.18
C VAL A 316 8.18 -12.93 4.86
N ASP A 317 8.53 -14.11 4.33
CA ASP A 317 8.04 -15.39 4.86
C ASP A 317 8.52 -15.61 6.30
N ILE A 318 9.78 -15.28 6.59
CA ILE A 318 10.35 -15.36 7.94
C ILE A 318 9.65 -14.38 8.88
N GLY A 319 9.46 -13.12 8.47
CA GLY A 319 8.71 -12.14 9.26
C GLY A 319 7.24 -12.54 9.50
N SER A 320 6.67 -13.39 8.65
CA SER A 320 5.30 -13.89 8.83
C SER A 320 5.17 -14.95 9.93
N VAL A 321 6.19 -15.79 10.12
CA VAL A 321 6.23 -16.83 11.17
C VAL A 321 6.90 -16.37 12.45
N MET A 322 7.68 -15.30 12.37
CA MET A 322 8.37 -14.65 13.49
C MET A 322 7.92 -13.19 13.61
N PRO A 323 6.74 -12.93 14.19
CA PRO A 323 6.13 -11.59 14.24
C PRO A 323 6.87 -10.62 15.17
N GLY A 324 7.77 -11.10 16.03
CA GLY A 324 8.65 -10.26 16.84
C GLY A 324 9.79 -9.62 16.02
N LEU A 325 10.06 -10.15 14.82
CA LEU A 325 10.85 -9.45 13.83
C LEU A 325 9.99 -8.31 13.26
N SER A 326 10.51 -7.08 13.27
CA SER A 326 9.76 -5.91 12.81
C SER A 326 9.12 -6.15 11.45
N GLY A 327 7.93 -5.57 11.21
CA GLY A 327 7.16 -5.76 9.97
C GLY A 327 7.85 -5.37 8.66
N VAL A 328 9.08 -4.87 8.73
CA VAL A 328 10.03 -4.79 7.62
C VAL A 328 11.27 -5.58 8.01
N THR A 329 11.63 -6.58 7.21
CA THR A 329 12.71 -7.52 7.47
C THR A 329 13.78 -7.43 6.39
N VAL A 330 15.03 -7.14 6.75
CA VAL A 330 16.15 -7.14 5.80
C VAL A 330 16.81 -8.52 5.80
N PHE A 331 16.99 -9.11 4.62
CA PHE A 331 17.49 -10.47 4.50
C PHE A 331 18.85 -10.63 5.20
N SER A 332 19.85 -9.79 4.93
CA SER A 332 21.17 -9.79 5.58
C SER A 332 21.14 -9.73 7.11
N GLU A 333 20.10 -9.13 7.70
CA GLU A 333 19.98 -8.92 9.15
C GLU A 333 19.38 -10.13 9.89
N LEU A 334 18.78 -11.08 9.17
CA LEU A 334 18.07 -12.21 9.78
C LEU A 334 18.96 -13.18 10.56
N GLY A 335 20.24 -13.34 10.18
CA GLY A 335 21.17 -14.23 10.85
C GLY A 335 20.60 -15.64 11.11
N VAL A 336 20.60 -16.08 12.38
CA VAL A 336 20.12 -17.40 12.81
C VAL A 336 18.62 -17.62 12.57
N HIS A 337 17.82 -16.56 12.48
CA HIS A 337 16.37 -16.66 12.21
C HIS A 337 16.08 -17.33 10.86
N ARG A 338 16.99 -17.24 9.89
CA ARG A 338 16.89 -17.97 8.61
C ARG A 338 16.92 -19.49 8.78
N LEU A 339 17.61 -19.99 9.81
CA LEU A 339 17.66 -21.41 10.13
C LEU A 339 16.45 -21.80 10.98
N LEU A 340 16.15 -21.00 12.00
CA LEU A 340 15.02 -21.25 12.90
C LEU A 340 13.69 -21.29 12.16
N ALA A 341 13.47 -20.42 11.17
CA ALA A 341 12.24 -20.37 10.39
C ALA A 341 12.05 -21.58 9.44
N GLN A 342 13.05 -22.47 9.32
CA GLN A 342 12.88 -23.73 8.58
C GLN A 342 12.17 -24.81 9.41
N VAL A 343 12.06 -24.61 10.74
CA VAL A 343 11.27 -25.48 11.61
C VAL A 343 9.79 -25.26 11.26
N ARG A 344 9.12 -26.35 10.85
CA ARG A 344 7.77 -26.28 10.29
C ARG A 344 6.71 -25.90 11.31
N ASP A 345 6.90 -26.30 12.57
CA ASP A 345 6.01 -25.99 13.67
C ASP A 345 6.64 -24.95 14.60
N PRO A 346 6.16 -23.69 14.60
CA PRO A 346 6.60 -22.66 15.53
C PRO A 346 6.43 -23.07 17.01
N GLY A 347 5.49 -23.98 17.31
CA GLY A 347 5.29 -24.53 18.65
C GLY A 347 6.49 -25.34 19.16
N GLU A 348 7.24 -26.01 18.28
CA GLU A 348 8.48 -26.71 18.67
C GLU A 348 9.57 -25.73 19.09
N LEU A 349 9.71 -24.61 18.37
CA LEU A 349 10.63 -23.52 18.76
C LEU A 349 10.22 -22.95 20.12
N GLY A 350 8.94 -22.65 20.29
CA GLY A 350 8.42 -22.15 21.56
C GLY A 350 8.64 -23.14 22.72
N GLY A 351 8.43 -24.44 22.47
CA GLY A 351 8.71 -25.50 23.43
C GLY A 351 10.17 -25.52 23.88
N PHE A 352 11.12 -25.49 22.93
CA PHE A 352 12.55 -25.40 23.25
C PHE A 352 12.88 -24.15 24.08
N ALA A 353 12.35 -22.99 23.70
CA ALA A 353 12.58 -21.76 24.45
C ALA A 353 12.01 -21.83 25.87
N ARG A 354 10.85 -22.46 26.09
CA ARG A 354 10.32 -22.71 27.44
C ARG A 354 11.16 -23.72 28.22
N ASP A 355 11.67 -24.77 27.60
CA ASP A 355 12.51 -25.76 28.27
C ASP A 355 13.81 -25.13 28.80
N VAL A 356 14.36 -24.14 28.08
CA VAL A 356 15.61 -23.48 28.46
C VAL A 356 15.39 -22.26 29.35
N LEU A 357 14.42 -21.40 29.05
CA LEU A 357 14.23 -20.10 29.70
C LEU A 357 12.84 -19.90 30.32
N GLY A 358 11.97 -20.91 30.34
CA GLY A 358 10.58 -20.78 30.82
C GLY A 358 10.45 -20.19 32.22
N GLU A 359 11.20 -20.71 33.20
CA GLU A 359 11.18 -20.16 34.58
C GLU A 359 11.63 -18.68 34.62
N LEU A 360 12.53 -18.27 33.72
CA LEU A 360 13.01 -16.89 33.64
C LEU A 360 11.98 -15.96 32.97
N ILE A 361 11.34 -16.42 31.89
CA ILE A 361 10.28 -15.70 31.17
C ILE A 361 9.08 -15.50 32.09
N ASP A 362 8.65 -16.55 32.79
CA ASP A 362 7.56 -16.47 33.76
C ASP A 362 7.89 -15.50 34.90
N HIS A 363 9.12 -15.52 35.42
CA HIS A 363 9.55 -14.57 36.45
C HIS A 363 9.56 -13.12 35.95
N ASP A 364 10.05 -12.85 34.74
CA ASP A 364 10.03 -11.51 34.14
C ASP A 364 8.59 -10.99 33.99
N ARG A 365 7.67 -11.85 33.52
CA ARG A 365 6.24 -11.53 33.41
C ARG A 365 5.59 -11.25 34.77
N ASP A 366 5.80 -12.12 35.75
CA ASP A 366 5.09 -12.06 37.03
C ASP A 366 5.63 -10.94 37.95
N ASN A 367 6.92 -10.62 37.85
CA ASN A 367 7.59 -9.65 38.72
C ASN A 367 7.96 -8.34 38.02
N GLY A 368 7.67 -8.20 36.72
CA GLY A 368 8.03 -7.03 35.92
C GLY A 368 9.54 -6.80 35.84
N THR A 369 10.33 -7.88 35.81
CA THR A 369 11.79 -7.80 35.67
C THR A 369 12.21 -7.87 34.20
N ASP A 370 13.43 -7.39 33.90
CA ASP A 370 13.99 -7.34 32.54
C ASP A 370 15.19 -8.29 32.37
N TYR A 371 15.15 -9.49 32.93
CA TYR A 371 16.30 -10.39 32.93
C TYR A 371 16.58 -10.97 31.54
N CYS A 372 15.57 -11.40 30.80
CA CYS A 372 15.70 -11.87 29.41
C CYS A 372 16.24 -10.75 28.50
N ALA A 373 15.73 -9.52 28.65
CA ALA A 373 16.24 -8.36 27.93
C ALA A 373 17.70 -8.06 28.29
N THR A 374 18.07 -8.22 29.56
CA THR A 374 19.46 -8.04 30.02
C THR A 374 20.40 -9.11 29.43
N LEU A 375 19.99 -10.38 29.41
CA LEU A 375 20.77 -11.44 28.77
C LEU A 375 20.90 -11.22 27.25
N THR A 376 19.83 -10.80 26.58
CA THR A 376 19.86 -10.44 25.16
C THR A 376 20.88 -9.34 24.88
N ALA A 377 20.83 -8.24 25.64
CA ALA A 377 21.80 -7.14 25.53
C ALA A 377 23.24 -7.60 25.79
N TYR A 378 23.44 -8.43 26.82
CA TYR A 378 24.74 -8.99 27.16
C TYR A 378 25.32 -9.84 26.03
N PHE A 379 24.55 -10.76 25.45
CA PHE A 379 25.01 -11.61 24.36
C PHE A 379 25.22 -10.84 23.06
N ARG A 380 24.32 -9.90 22.70
CA ARG A 380 24.49 -9.04 21.51
C ARG A 380 25.73 -8.14 21.60
N GLN A 381 26.18 -7.83 22.82
CA GLN A 381 27.43 -7.12 23.06
C GLN A 381 28.64 -8.04 23.28
N ASN A 382 28.57 -9.29 22.80
CA ASN A 382 29.64 -10.30 22.91
C ASN A 382 30.13 -10.50 24.35
N GLY A 383 29.21 -10.47 25.32
CA GLY A 383 29.52 -10.63 26.75
C GLY A 383 30.14 -9.42 27.43
N SER A 384 30.10 -8.23 26.82
CA SER A 384 30.63 -7.02 27.45
C SER A 384 29.62 -6.39 28.41
N LEU A 385 29.85 -6.54 29.71
CA LEU A 385 29.04 -5.95 30.77
C LEU A 385 28.90 -4.42 30.64
N ARG A 386 29.99 -3.73 30.28
CA ARG A 386 29.98 -2.28 30.10
C ARG A 386 29.10 -1.85 28.93
N ARG A 387 29.30 -2.44 27.75
CA ARG A 387 28.50 -2.11 26.55
C ARG A 387 27.03 -2.49 26.73
N ALA A 388 26.74 -3.59 27.42
CA ALA A 388 25.37 -3.98 27.77
C ALA A 388 24.74 -2.97 28.75
N ALA A 389 25.50 -2.49 29.74
CA ALA A 389 25.03 -1.47 30.67
C ALA A 389 24.73 -0.14 29.97
N ASP A 390 25.62 0.28 29.06
CA ASP A 390 25.42 1.47 28.24
C ASP A 390 24.15 1.35 27.38
N LEU A 391 23.94 0.20 26.72
CA LEU A 391 22.74 -0.08 25.91
C LEU A 391 21.45 -0.07 26.74
N LEU A 392 21.49 -0.62 27.95
CA LEU A 392 20.36 -0.68 28.88
C LEU A 392 20.20 0.57 29.73
N HIS A 393 21.05 1.59 29.53
CA HIS A 393 21.07 2.83 30.32
C HIS A 393 21.13 2.58 31.84
N THR A 394 21.95 1.60 32.26
CA THR A 394 22.10 1.19 33.66
C THR A 394 23.57 1.13 34.06
N HIS A 395 23.85 0.80 35.32
CA HIS A 395 25.21 0.62 35.80
C HIS A 395 25.70 -0.83 35.54
N PRO A 396 26.99 -1.06 35.19
CA PRO A 396 27.53 -2.41 34.97
C PRO A 396 27.26 -3.39 36.12
N ASN A 397 27.31 -2.92 37.37
CA ASN A 397 26.99 -3.75 38.53
C ASN A 397 25.54 -4.27 38.52
N THR A 398 24.60 -3.46 38.02
CA THR A 398 23.20 -3.88 37.88
C THR A 398 23.08 -4.98 36.83
N VAL A 399 23.81 -4.88 35.71
CA VAL A 399 23.86 -5.94 34.69
C VAL A 399 24.40 -7.24 35.28
N VAL A 400 25.51 -7.17 36.04
CA VAL A 400 26.07 -8.35 36.74
C VAL A 400 25.05 -8.98 37.68
N TYR A 401 24.39 -8.17 38.50
CA TYR A 401 23.34 -8.66 39.40
C TYR A 401 22.20 -9.35 38.65
N ARG A 402 21.70 -8.73 37.57
CA ARG A 402 20.60 -9.26 36.75
C ARG A 402 21.01 -10.57 36.07
N ILE A 403 22.23 -10.67 35.55
CA ILE A 403 22.76 -11.91 34.95
C ILE A 403 22.83 -13.03 35.99
N HIS A 404 23.40 -12.77 37.17
CA HIS A 404 23.46 -13.78 38.24
C HIS A 404 22.08 -14.19 38.75
N ARG A 405 21.11 -13.27 38.74
CA ARG A 405 19.73 -13.62 39.09
C ARG A 405 19.09 -14.49 38.00
N ALA A 406 19.35 -14.17 36.74
CA ALA A 406 18.89 -14.96 35.60
C ALA A 406 19.45 -16.39 35.62
N GLU A 407 20.75 -16.58 35.90
CA GLU A 407 21.38 -17.90 36.08
C GLU A 407 20.70 -18.72 37.18
N LYS A 408 20.40 -18.09 38.32
CA LYS A 408 19.75 -18.77 39.45
C LYS A 408 18.31 -19.21 39.14
N ILE A 409 17.56 -18.39 38.41
CA ILE A 409 16.17 -18.66 38.07
C ILE A 409 16.10 -19.69 36.95
N SER A 410 16.85 -19.51 35.86
CA SER A 410 16.88 -20.46 34.74
C SER A 410 17.63 -21.76 35.04
N ARG A 411 18.40 -21.79 36.13
CA ARG A 411 19.30 -22.90 36.52
C ARG A 411 20.37 -23.22 35.47
N LEU A 412 20.70 -22.23 34.63
CA LEU A 412 21.74 -22.34 33.61
C LEU A 412 23.09 -21.87 34.17
N ASP A 413 24.17 -22.51 33.72
CA ASP A 413 25.54 -22.02 33.92
C ASP A 413 26.01 -21.29 32.65
N LEU A 414 26.01 -19.95 32.63
CA LEU A 414 26.43 -19.21 31.44
C LEU A 414 27.95 -19.24 31.20
N GLY A 415 28.73 -19.84 32.11
CA GLY A 415 30.11 -20.23 31.89
C GLY A 415 30.24 -21.49 31.01
N SER A 416 29.24 -22.38 31.04
CA SER A 416 29.16 -23.57 30.19
C SER A 416 28.84 -23.18 28.75
N TYR A 417 29.62 -23.72 27.79
CA TYR A 417 29.39 -23.48 26.37
C TYR A 417 27.98 -23.91 25.93
N SER A 418 27.54 -25.09 26.37
CA SER A 418 26.27 -25.69 25.98
C SER A 418 25.08 -24.88 26.48
N ASP A 419 25.06 -24.54 27.77
CA ASP A 419 23.98 -23.77 28.41
C ASP A 419 23.92 -22.36 27.82
N ARG A 420 25.09 -21.73 27.61
CA ARG A 420 25.16 -20.40 27.00
C ARG A 420 24.63 -20.41 25.56
N LEU A 421 24.97 -21.41 24.76
CA LEU A 421 24.45 -21.53 23.39
C LEU A 421 22.94 -21.77 23.41
N ALA A 422 22.46 -22.66 24.28
CA ALA A 422 21.02 -22.91 24.45
C ALA A 422 20.27 -21.62 24.83
N ALA A 423 20.79 -20.85 25.79
CA ALA A 423 20.22 -19.57 26.20
C ALA A 423 20.19 -18.56 25.04
N GLN A 424 21.27 -18.45 24.26
CA GLN A 424 21.31 -17.55 23.10
C GLN A 424 20.25 -17.92 22.06
N VAL A 425 20.14 -19.20 21.70
CA VAL A 425 19.14 -19.67 20.74
C VAL A 425 17.71 -19.47 21.27
N ALA A 426 17.47 -19.79 22.55
CA ALA A 426 16.17 -19.58 23.18
C ALA A 426 15.77 -18.10 23.17
N LEU A 427 16.70 -17.17 23.44
CA LEU A 427 16.43 -15.73 23.36
C LEU A 427 16.12 -15.26 21.93
N GLU A 428 16.84 -15.73 20.92
CA GLU A 428 16.53 -15.40 19.52
C GLU A 428 15.16 -15.96 19.09
N ILE A 429 14.77 -17.15 19.59
CA ILE A 429 13.42 -17.69 19.39
C ILE A 429 12.37 -16.79 20.03
N VAL A 430 12.54 -16.41 21.30
CA VAL A 430 11.58 -15.55 22.03
C VAL A 430 11.44 -14.19 21.34
N ASN A 431 12.56 -13.59 20.95
CA ASN A 431 12.57 -12.32 20.24
C ASN A 431 11.92 -12.44 18.86
N GLY A 432 12.14 -13.55 18.14
CA GLY A 432 11.52 -13.82 16.85
C GLY A 432 10.01 -14.06 16.96
N LEU A 433 9.55 -14.81 17.95
CA LEU A 433 8.12 -15.16 18.11
C LEU A 433 7.28 -14.03 18.74
N GLY A 434 7.91 -12.99 19.30
CA GLY A 434 7.22 -11.80 19.81
C GLY A 434 6.93 -11.81 21.31
N GLY A 435 7.75 -12.49 22.12
CA GLY A 435 7.71 -12.41 23.59
C GLY A 435 6.66 -13.29 24.29
N ASP A 436 5.59 -13.68 23.60
CA ASP A 436 4.54 -14.57 24.12
C ASP A 436 4.86 -16.06 23.84
N VAL A 437 5.95 -16.57 24.40
CA VAL A 437 6.37 -17.97 24.25
C VAL A 437 5.89 -18.85 25.40
#